data_AF-A0A3R9Q3V2-F1
#
_entry.id   AF-A0A3R9Q3V2-F1
#
_cell.length_a   1.000
_cell.length_b   1.000
_cell.length_c   1.000
_cell.angle_alpha   90.00
_cell.angle_beta   90.00
_cell.angle_gamma   90.00
#
_symmetry.space_group_name_H-M   'P 1'
#
loop_
_entity.id
_entity.type
_entity.pdbx_description
1 polymer ?
#
loop_
_entity_poly.entity_id
_entity_poly.type
_entity_poly.pdbx_seq_one_letter_code
_entity_poly.pdbx_strand_id
1 'polypeptide(L)' 'MQQNPKLTQMLVKRLLKKHGLDHSTLELSDEEKKELREVVSEMQQSVEQYLASEQVTDEDAES' A
#
# COMPACT_ATOMS: atom_id res chain seq x y z
N MET A 1 -3.16 4.43 15.28
CA MET A 1 -2.38 5.31 14.38
C MET A 1 -3.24 5.58 13.15
N GLN A 2 -3.31 6.84 12.69
CA GLN A 2 -4.20 7.22 11.59
C GLN A 2 -3.52 6.81 10.27
N GLN A 3 -4.19 5.98 9.48
CA GLN A 3 -3.72 5.56 8.16
C GLN A 3 -3.35 6.79 7.33
N ASN A 4 -2.25 6.75 6.57
CA ASN A 4 -1.86 7.82 5.65
C ASN A 4 -2.25 7.45 4.21
N PRO A 5 -3.52 7.66 3.80
CA PRO A 5 -4.04 7.22 2.50
C PRO A 5 -3.29 7.82 1.31
N LYS A 6 -2.59 8.94 1.49
CA LYS A 6 -1.79 9.58 0.44
C LYS A 6 -0.56 8.75 0.06
N LEU A 7 0.08 8.07 1.02
CA LEU A 7 1.26 7.26 0.76
C LEU A 7 0.90 6.00 -0.04
N THR A 8 -0.15 5.29 0.37
CA THR A 8 -0.66 4.12 -0.37
C THR A 8 -1.07 4.49 -1.78
N GLN A 9 -1.82 5.60 -1.96
CA GLN A 9 -2.19 6.07 -3.30
C GLN A 9 -0.97 6.38 -4.18
N MET A 10 0.08 6.99 -3.62
CA MET A 10 1.30 7.28 -4.36
C MET A 10 2.02 6.00 -4.81
N LEU A 11 2.12 5.00 -3.94
CA LEU A 11 2.74 3.71 -4.24
C LEU A 11 1.98 2.95 -5.32
N VAL A 12 0.66 2.85 -5.20
CA VAL A 12 -0.22 2.20 -6.19
C VAL A 12 -0.08 2.89 -7.56
N LYS A 13 -0.14 4.22 -7.60
CA LYS A 13 0.05 4.99 -8.86
C LYS A 13 1.40 4.71 -9.51
N ARG A 14 2.48 4.65 -8.73
CA ARG A 14 3.83 4.39 -9.24
C ARG A 14 3.97 2.96 -9.76
N LEU A 15 3.34 2.00 -9.10
CA LEU A 15 3.31 0.60 -9.50
C LEU A 15 2.59 0.43 -10.86
N LEU A 16 1.36 0.95 -10.97
CA LEU A 16 0.57 0.88 -12.21
C LEU A 16 1.34 1.50 -13.40
N LYS A 17 1.91 2.69 -13.18
CA LYS A 17 2.72 3.38 -14.21
C LYS A 17 3.95 2.58 -14.63
N LYS A 18 4.63 1.90 -13.70
CA LYS A 18 5.81 1.06 -14.02
C LYS A 18 5.45 -0.11 -14.93
N HIS A 19 4.25 -0.65 -14.80
CA HIS A 19 3.75 -1.75 -15.63
C HIS A 19 3.01 -1.28 -16.89
N GLY A 20 3.02 0.01 -17.20
CA GLY A 20 2.35 0.57 -18.38
C GLY A 20 0.82 0.57 -18.28
N LEU A 21 0.27 0.40 -17.08
CA LEU A 21 -1.16 0.42 -16.82
C LEU A 21 -1.62 1.83 -16.46
N ASP A 22 -2.63 2.33 -17.16
CA ASP A 22 -3.34 3.54 -16.76
C ASP A 22 -4.60 3.18 -15.99
N HIS A 23 -4.65 3.64 -14.73
CA HIS A 23 -5.84 3.52 -13.89
C HIS A 23 -7.10 4.15 -14.48
N SER A 24 -6.96 5.10 -15.42
CA SER A 24 -8.11 5.78 -16.05
C SER A 24 -8.78 4.94 -17.13
N THR A 25 -8.09 3.92 -17.64
CA THR A 25 -8.56 3.04 -18.72
C THR A 25 -8.83 1.61 -18.25
N LEU A 26 -8.65 1.34 -16.95
CA LEU A 26 -8.87 0.02 -16.35
C LEU A 26 -10.36 -0.17 -16.08
N GLU A 27 -11.03 -0.87 -16.98
CA GLU A 27 -12.36 -1.43 -16.71
C GLU A 27 -12.18 -2.72 -15.91
N LEU A 28 -12.63 -2.68 -14.65
CA LEU A 28 -12.62 -3.83 -13.76
C LEU A 28 -14.06 -4.31 -13.54
N SER A 29 -14.27 -5.61 -13.65
CA SER A 29 -15.47 -6.28 -13.15
C SER A 29 -15.57 -6.14 -11.62
N ASP A 30 -16.73 -6.44 -11.07
CA ASP A 30 -16.94 -6.31 -9.63
C ASP A 30 -16.12 -7.35 -8.83
N GLU A 31 -15.89 -8.53 -9.40
CA GLU A 31 -14.98 -9.55 -8.85
C GLU A 31 -13.53 -9.03 -8.82
N GLU A 32 -13.04 -8.47 -9.93
CA GLU A 32 -11.67 -7.93 -10.00
C GLU A 32 -11.47 -6.73 -9.06
N LYS A 33 -12.50 -5.89 -8.89
CA LYS A 33 -12.48 -4.81 -7.89
C LYS A 33 -12.38 -5.35 -6.47
N LYS A 34 -13.05 -6.48 -6.17
CA LYS A 34 -13.01 -7.10 -4.86
C LYS A 34 -11.63 -7.68 -4.58
N GLU A 35 -11.08 -8.46 -5.51
CA GLU A 35 -9.72 -9.00 -5.41
C GLU A 35 -8.69 -7.88 -5.25
N LEU A 36 -8.79 -6.81 -6.03
CA LEU A 36 -7.86 -5.68 -5.93
C LEU A 36 -7.94 -4.99 -4.56
N ARG A 37 -9.13 -4.89 -3.95
CA ARG A 37 -9.29 -4.34 -2.59
C ARG A 37 -8.66 -5.22 -1.52
N GLU A 38 -8.76 -6.54 -1.67
CA GLU A 38 -8.13 -7.51 -0.76
C GLU A 38 -6.61 -7.38 -0.83
N VAL A 39 -6.04 -7.40 -2.04
CA VAL A 39 -4.58 -7.22 -2.25
C VAL A 39 -4.08 -5.89 -1.68
N VAL A 40 -4.80 -4.78 -1.93
CA VAL A 40 -4.41 -3.46 -1.38
C VAL A 40 -4.46 -3.47 0.15
N SER A 41 -5.43 -4.15 0.76
CA SER A 41 -5.55 -4.23 2.22
C SER A 41 -4.39 -5.03 2.83
N GLU A 42 -3.98 -6.14 2.19
CA GLU A 42 -2.82 -6.93 2.61
C GLU A 42 -1.50 -6.15 2.46
N MET A 43 -1.34 -5.41 1.36
CA MET A 43 -0.19 -4.53 1.16
C MET A 43 -0.13 -3.43 2.23
N GLN A 44 -1.27 -2.85 2.60
CA GLN A 44 -1.34 -1.83 3.66
C GLN A 44 -0.89 -2.41 4.99
N GLN A 45 -1.40 -3.58 5.39
CA GLN A 45 -0.98 -4.26 6.62
C GLN A 45 0.53 -4.56 6.61
N SER A 46 1.06 -5.01 5.48
CA SER A 46 2.50 -5.33 5.35
C SER A 46 3.38 -4.08 5.50
N VAL A 47 2.96 -2.95 4.92
CA VAL A 47 3.67 -1.67 5.06
C VAL A 47 3.56 -1.14 6.50
N GLU A 48 2.39 -1.24 7.13
CA GLU A 48 2.21 -0.84 8.52
C GLU A 48 3.08 -1.68 9.46
N GLN A 49 3.16 -2.99 9.25
CA GLN A 49 4.06 -3.88 10.00
C GLN A 49 5.53 -3.50 9.80
N TYR A 50 5.94 -3.21 8.57
CA TYR A 50 7.31 -2.78 8.27
C TYR A 50 7.64 -1.45 9.00
N LEU A 51 6.79 -0.44 8.87
CA LEU A 51 6.99 0.85 9.53
C LEU A 51 6.99 0.74 11.06
N ALA A 52 6.14 -0.12 11.62
CA ALA A 52 6.14 -0.41 13.05
C ALA A 52 7.42 -1.11 13.49
N SER A 53 7.94 -2.05 12.70
CA SER A 53 9.19 -2.74 13.02
C SER A 53 10.42 -1.82 12.97
N GLU A 54 10.44 -0.84 12.06
CA GLU A 54 11.52 0.16 12.01
C GLU A 54 11.44 1.18 13.16
N GLN A 55 10.24 1.54 13.64
CA GLN A 55 10.11 2.41 14.82
C GLN A 55 10.64 1.76 16.10
N VAL A 56 10.53 0.43 16.25
CA VAL A 56 11.05 -0.28 17.42
C VAL A 56 12.58 -0.38 17.40
N THR A 57 13.22 -0.29 16.23
CA THR A 57 14.68 -0.44 16.13
C THR A 57 15.45 0.83 16.51
N ASP A 58 14.84 2.01 16.39
CA ASP A 58 15.47 3.29 16.76
C ASP A 58 15.33 3.61 18.26
N GLU A 59 14.27 3.14 18.95
CA GLU A 59 14.07 3.43 20.38
C GLU A 59 14.95 2.58 21.32
N ASP A 60 15.42 1.41 20.87
CA ASP A 60 16.30 0.53 21.66
C ASP A 60 17.81 0.86 21.55
N ALA A 61 18.19 1.88 20.76
CA ALA A 61 19.59 2.29 20.56
C ALA A 61 20.08 3.38 21.54
N GLU A 62 19.22 3.95 22.39
CA GLU A 62 19.56 5.00 23.37
C GLU A 62 19.35 4.62 24.85
N SER A 63 19.25 3.32 25.19
CA SER A 63 19.20 2.85 26.59
C SER A 63 20.49 2.20 27.09
#